data_AF-F8AN74-F1
#
_entry.id   AF-F8AN74-F1
#
_cell.length_a   1.000
_cell.length_b   1.000
_cell.length_c   1.000
_cell.angle_alpha   90.00
_cell.angle_beta   90.00
_cell.angle_gamma   90.00
#
_symmetry.space_group_name_H-M   'P 1'
#
loop_
_entity.id
_entity.type
_entity.pdbx_description
1 polymer ?
#
loop_
_entity_poly.entity_id
_entity_poly.type
_entity_poly.pdbx_seq_one_letter_code
_entity_poly.pdbx_strand_id
1 'polypeptide(L)'
;MGLLILIGFFIIIMSSSAIDLSNSPLIVVNKDSPDAPYAKMIMDEFYPYKKIQIVNNTIKVSENIHYNIPANNSFKIDNNRGELYIKFEKDSSGDIKYKNIEYRENFGNDNIMFLGKTYKILNRTDDKIVLYNDVKNISTNKSFEYKNYKIVLKAISFDGNALILDISKNGKPVCNDLRITKGDLVNIKNSNIAICYKNMSKQGKTNIFLFKIYNTIELINNKDFELNNNFKVKIDNNEIILKYKNPENLKDFNIFNYSIKLTNNNKNGLTYFDVDYKHNYEIKKEDIDGTECLGNNICVVKNGDNLHLYKNGKEYNNITHYYASNVVLGNNILNTDSNFILIGGPVSNNITKKIENNLKIPITNSNPGKNRGVIQVIKNPYNPNYKIMVIAGSDRNGTKACILALLNGIYNSSNEKAMTFELDNGNVKIVK
;
A
#
# COMPACT_ATOMS: atom_id res chain seq x y z
N MET A 1 -3.14 26.34 -31.84
CA MET A 1 -2.54 26.31 -30.49
C MET A 1 -3.37 25.36 -29.64
N GLY A 2 -3.00 24.07 -29.66
CA GLY A 2 -3.83 23.02 -29.06
C GLY A 2 -3.60 22.93 -27.56
N LEU A 3 -4.59 23.33 -26.78
CA LEU A 3 -4.61 23.11 -25.33
C LEU A 3 -4.95 21.64 -25.06
N LEU A 4 -3.95 20.82 -24.70
CA LEU A 4 -4.19 19.45 -24.24
C LEU A 4 -3.87 19.38 -22.73
N ILE A 5 -4.91 19.49 -21.92
CA ILE A 5 -4.86 19.51 -20.45
C ILE A 5 -4.59 18.09 -19.92
N LEU A 6 -3.56 17.93 -19.07
CA LEU A 6 -3.25 16.67 -18.41
C LEU A 6 -3.89 16.64 -17.00
N ILE A 7 -4.94 15.84 -16.89
CA ILE A 7 -5.51 15.10 -15.74
C ILE A 7 -5.56 15.86 -14.39
N GLY A 8 -6.76 16.40 -14.08
CA GLY A 8 -7.17 16.85 -12.75
C GLY A 8 -8.07 15.82 -12.07
N PHE A 9 -7.85 15.61 -10.78
CA PHE A 9 -8.21 14.43 -10.01
C PHE A 9 -8.98 14.84 -8.75
N PHE A 10 -10.25 14.44 -8.60
CA PHE A 10 -11.04 14.75 -7.39
C PHE A 10 -11.05 13.53 -6.46
N ILE A 11 -10.58 13.69 -5.24
CA ILE A 11 -10.76 12.73 -4.14
C ILE A 11 -11.39 13.51 -2.98
N ILE A 12 -11.83 12.82 -1.94
CA ILE A 12 -12.05 13.43 -0.63
C ILE A 12 -10.83 13.04 0.22
N ILE A 13 -9.81 13.89 0.20
CA ILE A 13 -8.61 13.85 1.06
C ILE A 13 -8.78 15.05 1.98
N MET A 14 -8.94 14.78 3.27
CA MET A 14 -8.53 15.69 4.32
C MET A 14 -7.21 15.12 4.81
N SER A 15 -6.17 15.91 4.76
CA SER A 15 -4.81 15.42 4.86
C SER A 15 -4.35 15.24 6.30
N SER A 16 -3.29 14.44 6.40
CA SER A 16 -2.09 14.80 7.16
C SER A 16 -1.94 16.31 7.37
N SER A 17 -1.46 16.72 8.54
CA SER A 17 -1.50 18.08 9.09
C SER A 17 -0.76 19.20 8.32
N ALA A 18 -0.37 19.02 7.05
CA ALA A 18 0.36 19.99 6.23
C ALA A 18 -0.52 20.79 5.23
N ILE A 19 -1.59 20.19 4.68
CA ILE A 19 -2.47 20.80 3.66
C ILE A 19 -3.92 20.90 4.20
N ASP A 20 -4.24 21.94 4.97
CA ASP A 20 -5.60 22.33 5.36
C ASP A 20 -6.42 22.87 4.16
N LEU A 21 -6.42 22.12 3.07
CA LEU A 21 -7.39 22.22 1.99
C LEU A 21 -8.41 21.12 2.30
N SER A 22 -9.51 21.55 2.90
CA SER A 22 -10.51 20.68 3.48
C SER A 22 -11.38 19.96 2.44
N ASN A 23 -10.80 19.50 1.33
CA ASN A 23 -11.34 18.70 0.22
C ASN A 23 -10.15 18.36 -0.68
N SER A 24 -10.07 17.19 -1.35
CA SER A 24 -8.90 16.95 -2.21
C SER A 24 -8.82 18.03 -3.27
N PRO A 25 -7.71 18.77 -3.30
CA PRO A 25 -7.56 19.79 -4.30
C PRO A 25 -7.51 19.18 -5.70
N LEU A 26 -7.82 19.96 -6.72
CA LEU A 26 -7.44 19.65 -8.09
C LEU A 26 -6.01 20.18 -8.31
N ILE A 27 -5.07 19.30 -8.59
CA ILE A 27 -3.72 19.71 -9.00
C ILE A 27 -3.78 20.12 -10.47
N VAL A 28 -3.36 21.36 -10.75
CA VAL A 28 -3.37 21.93 -12.09
C VAL A 28 -1.96 22.40 -12.44
N VAL A 29 -1.42 21.81 -13.50
CA VAL A 29 -0.14 22.18 -14.08
C VAL A 29 -0.24 22.16 -15.61
N ASN A 30 0.52 23.01 -16.27
CA ASN A 30 0.66 22.91 -17.72
C ASN A 30 1.57 21.72 -18.07
N LYS A 31 1.10 20.79 -18.89
CA LYS A 31 1.79 19.52 -19.20
C LYS A 31 3.19 19.73 -19.76
N ASP A 32 3.34 20.74 -20.61
CA ASP A 32 4.60 21.03 -21.30
C ASP A 32 5.51 21.98 -20.49
N SER A 33 5.08 22.37 -19.29
CA SER A 33 5.89 23.17 -18.37
C SER A 33 7.00 22.33 -17.73
N PRO A 34 8.19 22.91 -17.45
CA PRO A 34 9.21 22.29 -16.61
C PRO A 34 8.72 21.97 -15.19
N ASP A 35 7.58 22.53 -14.77
CA ASP A 35 6.95 22.28 -13.47
C ASP A 35 6.09 21.00 -13.44
N ALA A 36 5.75 20.41 -14.60
CA ALA A 36 4.88 19.22 -14.67
C ALA A 36 5.34 18.03 -13.81
N PRO A 37 6.65 17.72 -13.69
CA PRO A 37 7.11 16.66 -12.79
C PRO A 37 6.80 16.90 -11.30
N TYR A 38 6.65 18.16 -10.88
CA TYR A 38 6.36 18.48 -9.48
C TYR A 38 4.93 18.16 -9.09
N ALA A 39 3.98 18.22 -10.03
CA ALA A 39 2.62 17.73 -9.81
C ALA A 39 2.64 16.26 -9.43
N LYS A 40 3.45 15.46 -10.14
CA LYS A 40 3.62 14.04 -9.83
C LYS A 40 4.18 13.82 -8.42
N MET A 41 5.15 14.62 -7.97
CA MET A 41 5.70 14.51 -6.62
C MET A 41 4.65 14.74 -5.53
N ILE A 42 3.78 15.74 -5.69
CA ILE A 42 2.66 15.98 -4.76
C ILE A 42 1.66 14.83 -4.83
N MET A 43 1.33 14.37 -6.03
CA MET A 43 0.41 13.26 -6.23
C MET A 43 0.89 11.95 -5.60
N ASP A 44 2.17 11.59 -5.79
CA ASP A 44 2.79 10.39 -5.23
C ASP A 44 2.76 10.41 -3.68
N GLU A 45 2.77 11.60 -3.06
CA GLU A 45 2.72 11.74 -1.61
C GLU A 45 1.29 11.71 -1.06
N PHE A 46 0.37 12.47 -1.66
CA PHE A 46 -0.93 12.75 -1.05
C PHE A 46 -2.10 11.98 -1.68
N TYR A 47 -1.96 11.47 -2.91
CA TYR A 47 -3.07 10.84 -3.60
C TYR A 47 -3.02 9.33 -3.45
N PRO A 48 -4.17 8.70 -3.16
CA PRO A 48 -4.35 7.29 -3.37
C PRO A 48 -3.86 6.83 -4.75
N TYR A 49 -3.00 5.81 -4.78
CA TYR A 49 -2.45 5.26 -6.02
C TYR A 49 -2.27 3.74 -5.99
N LYS A 50 -2.15 3.18 -7.19
CA LYS A 50 -1.70 1.83 -7.52
C LYS A 50 -0.55 1.94 -8.51
N LYS A 51 0.63 1.47 -8.11
CA LYS A 51 1.83 1.41 -8.93
C LYS A 51 2.14 -0.03 -9.28
N ILE A 52 2.39 -0.30 -10.56
CA ILE A 52 2.65 -1.63 -11.10
C ILE A 52 3.93 -1.59 -11.94
N GLN A 53 4.84 -2.51 -11.68
CA GLN A 53 6.11 -2.64 -12.38
C GLN A 53 6.41 -4.11 -12.63
N ILE A 54 7.00 -4.43 -13.78
CA ILE A 54 7.57 -5.75 -14.04
C ILE A 54 9.06 -5.70 -13.71
N VAL A 55 9.52 -6.57 -12.82
CA VAL A 55 10.93 -6.70 -12.43
C VAL A 55 11.27 -8.20 -12.41
N ASN A 56 12.22 -8.64 -13.23
CA ASN A 56 12.68 -10.03 -13.29
C ASN A 56 11.53 -11.05 -13.38
N ASN A 57 10.63 -10.89 -14.36
CA ASN A 57 9.44 -11.75 -14.56
C ASN A 57 8.48 -11.80 -13.35
N THR A 58 8.57 -10.84 -12.45
CA THR A 58 7.67 -10.68 -11.31
C THR A 58 6.98 -9.33 -11.42
N ILE A 59 5.66 -9.31 -11.27
CA ILE A 59 4.90 -8.08 -11.21
C ILE A 59 4.91 -7.61 -9.77
N LYS A 60 5.46 -6.44 -9.53
CA LYS A 60 5.42 -5.75 -8.24
C LYS A 60 4.28 -4.76 -8.26
N VAL A 61 3.37 -4.90 -7.32
CA VAL A 61 2.26 -3.97 -7.13
C VAL A 61 2.41 -3.29 -5.78
N SER A 62 2.24 -1.97 -5.78
CA SER A 62 2.23 -1.13 -4.60
C SER A 62 0.99 -0.26 -4.60
N GLU A 63 0.17 -0.40 -3.57
CA GLU A 63 -1.05 0.37 -3.37
C GLU A 63 -0.91 1.21 -2.11
N ASN A 64 -1.29 2.48 -2.23
CA ASN A 64 -1.48 3.38 -1.11
C ASN A 64 -2.87 3.98 -1.27
N ILE A 65 -3.78 3.71 -0.35
CA ILE A 65 -5.16 4.20 -0.40
C ILE A 65 -5.44 4.91 0.90
N HIS A 66 -6.07 6.06 0.82
CA HIS A 66 -6.46 6.87 1.97
C HIS A 66 -7.98 6.94 2.03
N TYR A 67 -8.55 6.65 3.20
CA TYR A 67 -9.97 6.75 3.47
C TYR A 67 -10.19 7.79 4.56
N ASN A 68 -11.08 8.75 4.30
CA ASN A 68 -11.64 9.60 5.35
C ASN A 68 -13.05 9.08 5.66
N ILE A 69 -13.23 8.55 6.87
CA ILE A 69 -14.41 7.77 7.22
C ILE A 69 -15.20 8.52 8.30
N PRO A 70 -16.33 9.15 7.95
CA PRO A 70 -17.32 9.54 8.95
C PRO A 70 -18.08 8.31 9.43
N ALA A 71 -18.12 8.09 10.73
CA ALA A 71 -18.78 6.95 11.36
C ALA A 71 -19.52 7.39 12.62
N ASN A 72 -20.68 6.76 12.88
CA ASN A 72 -21.42 7.01 14.11
C ASN A 72 -20.88 6.15 15.28
N ASN A 73 -20.84 4.83 15.06
CA ASN A 73 -20.41 3.82 16.04
C ASN A 73 -19.66 2.64 15.42
N SER A 74 -19.59 2.55 14.09
CA SER A 74 -18.79 1.55 13.41
C SER A 74 -18.52 1.93 11.96
N PHE A 75 -17.50 1.33 11.37
CA PHE A 75 -17.25 1.37 9.94
C PHE A 75 -16.63 0.06 9.45
N LYS A 76 -16.75 -0.16 8.13
CA LYS A 76 -16.17 -1.28 7.41
C LYS A 76 -15.39 -0.76 6.20
N ILE A 77 -14.20 -1.32 5.96
CA ILE A 77 -13.45 -1.13 4.71
C ILE A 77 -13.31 -2.51 4.06
N ASP A 78 -13.78 -2.62 2.82
CA ASP A 78 -13.68 -3.84 2.00
C ASP A 78 -12.83 -3.54 0.78
N ASN A 79 -11.78 -4.32 0.55
CA ASN A 79 -10.86 -4.09 -0.56
C ASN A 79 -10.74 -5.30 -1.51
N ASN A 80 -11.76 -6.17 -1.54
CA ASN A 80 -11.77 -7.46 -2.26
C ASN A 80 -10.72 -8.48 -1.80
N ARG A 81 -9.80 -8.10 -0.91
CA ARG A 81 -8.72 -8.97 -0.39
C ARG A 81 -8.88 -9.29 1.08
N GLY A 82 -9.53 -8.40 1.80
CA GLY A 82 -9.89 -8.54 3.19
C GLY A 82 -10.79 -7.38 3.61
N GLU A 83 -11.39 -7.56 4.77
CA GLU A 83 -12.30 -6.62 5.37
C GLU A 83 -11.74 -6.15 6.72
N LEU A 84 -11.68 -4.85 6.93
CA LEU A 84 -11.48 -4.26 8.25
C LEU A 84 -12.83 -3.79 8.79
N TYR A 85 -13.24 -4.32 9.93
CA TYR A 85 -14.42 -3.87 10.67
C TYR A 85 -14.02 -3.29 12.03
N ILE A 86 -14.48 -2.08 12.31
CA ILE A 86 -14.22 -1.38 13.57
C ILE A 86 -15.55 -0.92 14.16
N LYS A 87 -15.77 -1.24 15.45
CA LYS A 87 -16.89 -0.76 16.27
C LYS A 87 -16.35 -0.01 17.48
N PHE A 88 -16.94 1.13 17.80
CA PHE A 88 -16.57 1.99 18.91
C PHE A 88 -17.80 2.62 19.55
N GLU A 89 -17.61 3.16 20.74
CA GLU A 89 -18.57 4.00 21.45
C GLU A 89 -17.91 5.32 21.81
N LYS A 90 -18.73 6.37 21.98
CA LYS A 90 -18.31 7.65 22.53
C LYS A 90 -18.68 7.68 24.00
N ASP A 91 -17.76 8.09 24.86
CA ASP A 91 -18.08 8.35 26.26
C ASP A 91 -18.65 9.77 26.45
N SER A 92 -18.93 10.13 27.71
CA SER A 92 -19.48 11.44 28.06
C SER A 92 -18.55 12.62 27.78
N SER A 93 -17.23 12.42 27.69
CA SER A 93 -16.27 13.45 27.27
C SER A 93 -16.12 13.55 25.75
N GLY A 94 -16.74 12.63 25.01
CA GLY A 94 -16.59 12.52 23.55
C GLY A 94 -15.35 11.75 23.13
N ASP A 95 -14.63 11.14 24.06
CA ASP A 95 -13.53 10.24 23.74
C ASP A 95 -14.09 8.92 23.20
N ILE A 96 -13.33 8.29 22.32
CA ILE A 96 -13.73 7.02 21.71
C ILE A 96 -13.18 5.84 22.50
N LYS A 97 -14.02 4.82 22.65
CA LYS A 97 -13.64 3.54 23.21
C LYS A 97 -13.97 2.44 22.22
N TYR A 98 -12.93 1.82 21.65
CA TYR A 98 -13.13 0.74 20.69
C TYR A 98 -13.69 -0.50 21.39
N LYS A 99 -14.72 -1.10 20.79
CA LYS A 99 -15.43 -2.27 21.31
C LYS A 99 -15.12 -3.54 20.53
N ASN A 100 -14.94 -3.40 19.22
CA ASN A 100 -14.60 -4.53 18.36
C ASN A 100 -13.69 -4.06 17.24
N ILE A 101 -12.65 -4.83 16.97
CA ILE A 101 -11.82 -4.65 15.79
C ILE A 101 -11.56 -6.04 15.20
N GLU A 102 -11.98 -6.23 13.97
CA GLU A 102 -11.90 -7.50 13.26
C GLU A 102 -11.28 -7.27 11.89
N TYR A 103 -10.32 -8.12 11.54
CA TYR A 103 -9.85 -8.26 10.18
C TYR A 103 -10.31 -9.61 9.64
N ARG A 104 -10.99 -9.60 8.50
CA ARG A 104 -11.60 -10.79 7.92
C ARG A 104 -11.04 -11.05 6.54
N GLU A 105 -10.75 -12.30 6.24
CA GLU A 105 -10.39 -12.72 4.89
C GLU A 105 -11.23 -13.92 4.50
N ASN A 106 -11.97 -13.73 3.41
CA ASN A 106 -12.73 -14.79 2.77
C ASN A 106 -11.79 -15.66 1.95
N PHE A 107 -12.09 -16.94 1.90
CA PHE A 107 -11.31 -17.89 1.14
C PHE A 107 -12.15 -18.93 0.43
N GLY A 108 -11.72 -19.27 -0.79
CA GLY A 108 -12.28 -20.38 -1.56
C GLY A 108 -11.59 -21.71 -1.24
N ASN A 109 -11.85 -22.73 -2.06
CA ASN A 109 -11.39 -24.09 -1.77
C ASN A 109 -9.88 -24.32 -1.97
N ASP A 110 -9.22 -23.62 -2.92
CA ASP A 110 -7.88 -24.02 -3.36
C ASP A 110 -6.74 -23.05 -3.00
N ASN A 111 -6.99 -21.73 -3.14
CA ASN A 111 -6.01 -20.69 -2.83
C ASN A 111 -6.64 -19.63 -1.92
N ILE A 112 -5.83 -19.14 -0.98
CA ILE A 112 -6.21 -18.14 0.02
C ILE A 112 -5.26 -16.97 -0.10
N MET A 113 -5.78 -15.77 -0.27
CA MET A 113 -5.00 -14.56 -0.03
C MET A 113 -5.11 -14.23 1.44
N PHE A 114 -4.03 -14.49 2.19
CA PHE A 114 -3.98 -14.24 3.62
C PHE A 114 -2.92 -13.18 3.95
N LEU A 115 -3.31 -12.07 4.60
CA LEU A 115 -2.43 -10.96 4.96
C LEU A 115 -1.56 -10.47 3.78
N GLY A 116 -2.15 -10.43 2.59
CA GLY A 116 -1.50 -9.95 1.38
C GLY A 116 -0.54 -10.93 0.70
N LYS A 117 -0.57 -12.21 1.06
CA LYS A 117 0.18 -13.27 0.37
C LYS A 117 -0.75 -14.40 -0.04
N THR A 118 -0.47 -15.01 -1.18
CA THR A 118 -1.18 -16.22 -1.61
C THR A 118 -0.63 -17.44 -0.89
N TYR A 119 -1.54 -18.23 -0.33
CA TYR A 119 -1.31 -19.51 0.31
C TYR A 119 -2.23 -20.56 -0.30
N LYS A 120 -1.83 -21.81 -0.16
CA LYS A 120 -2.69 -22.99 -0.36
C LYS A 120 -3.09 -23.57 0.98
N ILE A 121 -4.19 -24.32 1.00
CA ILE A 121 -4.63 -25.04 2.20
C ILE A 121 -3.92 -26.39 2.25
N LEU A 122 -3.11 -26.61 3.29
CA LEU A 122 -2.45 -27.90 3.53
C LEU A 122 -3.37 -28.88 4.28
N ASN A 123 -4.09 -28.36 5.27
CA ASN A 123 -5.00 -29.14 6.11
C ASN A 123 -6.08 -28.22 6.66
N ARG A 124 -7.31 -28.74 6.77
CA ARG A 124 -8.45 -28.04 7.29
C ARG A 124 -9.35 -28.97 8.09
N THR A 125 -9.72 -28.53 9.28
CA THR A 125 -10.79 -29.07 10.12
C THR A 125 -11.68 -27.90 10.58
N ASP A 126 -12.77 -28.19 11.29
CA ASP A 126 -13.67 -27.15 11.83
C ASP A 126 -12.94 -26.19 12.79
N ASP A 127 -11.91 -26.67 13.48
CA ASP A 127 -11.16 -25.92 14.48
C ASP A 127 -9.79 -25.43 14.03
N LYS A 128 -9.34 -25.80 12.82
CA LYS A 128 -7.95 -25.54 12.40
C LYS A 128 -7.80 -25.42 10.90
N ILE A 129 -6.98 -24.48 10.46
CA ILE A 129 -6.51 -24.39 9.08
C ILE A 129 -4.99 -24.19 9.05
N VAL A 130 -4.31 -24.91 8.16
CA VAL A 130 -2.88 -24.78 7.92
C VAL A 130 -2.68 -24.26 6.51
N LEU A 131 -2.18 -23.04 6.43
CA LEU A 131 -1.84 -22.36 5.17
C LEU A 131 -0.40 -22.64 4.82
N TYR A 132 -0.06 -22.78 3.54
CA TYR A 132 1.32 -22.93 3.09
C TYR A 132 1.63 -22.21 1.79
N ASN A 133 2.87 -21.79 1.61
CA ASN A 133 3.34 -21.23 0.34
C ASN A 133 4.75 -21.68 -0.03
N ASP A 134 4.99 -21.86 -1.33
CA ASP A 134 6.25 -22.33 -1.90
C ASP A 134 7.37 -21.31 -1.65
N VAL A 135 8.52 -21.80 -1.17
CA VAL A 135 9.67 -20.93 -0.89
C VAL A 135 10.89 -21.32 -1.68
N LYS A 136 11.36 -22.56 -1.53
CA LYS A 136 12.72 -22.92 -1.96
C LYS A 136 12.85 -24.39 -2.33
N ASN A 137 13.57 -24.65 -3.41
CA ASN A 137 14.09 -25.96 -3.74
C ASN A 137 15.49 -26.11 -3.12
N ILE A 138 15.76 -27.24 -2.48
CA ILE A 138 17.05 -27.52 -1.84
C ILE A 138 17.54 -28.88 -2.30
N SER A 139 18.79 -28.92 -2.77
CA SER A 139 19.52 -30.16 -3.05
C SER A 139 20.56 -30.38 -1.96
N THR A 140 20.59 -31.56 -1.36
CA THR A 140 21.60 -31.92 -0.35
C THR A 140 21.91 -33.41 -0.40
N ASN A 141 23.04 -33.83 0.18
CA ASN A 141 23.38 -35.23 0.41
C ASN A 141 23.23 -35.68 1.87
N LYS A 142 23.13 -34.74 2.83
CA LYS A 142 23.18 -35.05 4.27
C LYS A 142 22.27 -34.18 5.11
N SER A 143 22.35 -32.86 4.95
CA SER A 143 21.58 -31.92 5.76
C SER A 143 21.44 -30.57 5.08
N PHE A 144 20.49 -29.77 5.53
CA PHE A 144 20.35 -28.38 5.11
C PHE A 144 19.76 -27.53 6.21
N GLU A 145 19.89 -26.22 6.05
CA GLU A 145 19.34 -25.23 6.97
C GLU A 145 18.33 -24.31 6.28
N TYR A 146 17.32 -23.91 7.04
CA TYR A 146 16.29 -22.96 6.59
C TYR A 146 15.66 -22.27 7.80
N LYS A 147 15.62 -20.93 7.88
CA LYS A 147 15.02 -20.16 8.99
C LYS A 147 15.40 -20.69 10.39
N ASN A 148 16.69 -20.95 10.59
CA ASN A 148 17.27 -21.53 11.82
C ASN A 148 16.80 -22.95 12.15
N TYR A 149 16.08 -23.60 11.24
CA TYR A 149 15.91 -25.04 11.27
C TYR A 149 17.12 -25.73 10.67
N LYS A 150 17.54 -26.82 11.27
CA LYS A 150 18.50 -27.76 10.70
C LYS A 150 17.81 -29.10 10.50
N ILE A 151 17.79 -29.56 9.26
CA ILE A 151 17.17 -30.81 8.83
C ILE A 151 18.32 -31.76 8.47
N VAL A 152 18.36 -32.92 9.11
CA VAL A 152 19.42 -33.92 8.95
C VAL A 152 18.81 -35.22 8.45
N LEU A 153 19.32 -35.73 7.34
CA LEU A 153 18.97 -37.05 6.82
C LEU A 153 19.67 -38.12 7.65
N LYS A 154 18.88 -39.02 8.25
CA LYS A 154 19.41 -40.18 8.99
C LYS A 154 19.48 -41.43 8.14
N ALA A 155 18.42 -41.70 7.40
CA ALA A 155 18.26 -42.95 6.66
C ALA A 155 17.42 -42.76 5.40
N ILE A 156 17.61 -43.69 4.47
CA ILE A 156 16.87 -43.81 3.21
C ILE A 156 16.33 -45.23 3.12
N SER A 157 15.12 -45.39 2.60
CA SER A 157 14.59 -46.71 2.25
C SER A 157 15.37 -47.34 1.10
N PHE A 158 15.32 -48.67 0.98
CA PHE A 158 16.03 -49.41 -0.05
C PHE A 158 15.65 -48.98 -1.48
N ASP A 159 14.36 -48.69 -1.70
CA ASP A 159 13.82 -48.20 -2.96
C ASP A 159 14.02 -46.69 -3.19
N GLY A 160 14.57 -45.97 -2.20
CA GLY A 160 14.79 -44.53 -2.25
C GLY A 160 13.51 -43.69 -2.20
N ASN A 161 12.35 -44.29 -1.96
CA ASN A 161 11.07 -43.59 -1.92
C ASN A 161 10.74 -42.96 -0.57
N ALA A 162 11.42 -43.33 0.51
CA ALA A 162 11.21 -42.75 1.84
C ALA A 162 12.53 -42.34 2.50
N LEU A 163 12.45 -41.27 3.29
CA LEU A 163 13.56 -40.72 4.07
C LEU A 163 13.16 -40.64 5.54
N ILE A 164 14.15 -40.78 6.43
CA ILE A 164 14.03 -40.49 7.86
C ILE A 164 14.85 -39.25 8.17
N LEU A 165 14.21 -38.23 8.75
CA LEU A 165 14.80 -36.93 9.03
C LEU A 165 14.74 -36.59 10.52
N ASP A 166 15.82 -35.99 11.04
CA ASP A 166 15.79 -35.24 12.30
C ASP A 166 15.70 -33.74 11.99
N ILE A 167 14.84 -33.04 12.72
CA ILE A 167 14.59 -31.62 12.57
C ILE A 167 14.80 -30.92 13.92
N SER A 168 15.63 -29.89 13.91
CA SER A 168 15.88 -29.02 15.07
C SER A 168 15.68 -27.56 14.68
N LYS A 169 15.36 -26.70 15.65
CA LYS A 169 15.23 -25.25 15.49
C LYS A 169 16.01 -24.55 16.59
N ASN A 170 16.91 -23.64 16.21
CA ASN A 170 17.81 -22.97 17.17
C ASN A 170 18.57 -23.98 18.06
N GLY A 171 19.01 -25.11 17.47
CA GLY A 171 19.69 -26.19 18.18
C GLY A 171 18.82 -27.10 19.05
N LYS A 172 17.52 -26.81 19.21
CA LYS A 172 16.58 -27.65 20.00
C LYS A 172 15.83 -28.62 19.09
N PRO A 173 15.70 -29.92 19.46
CA PRO A 173 14.90 -30.87 18.69
C PRO A 173 13.43 -30.41 18.54
N VAL A 174 12.91 -30.51 17.32
CA VAL A 174 11.49 -30.23 16.99
C VAL A 174 10.79 -31.53 16.64
N CYS A 175 11.43 -32.38 15.83
CA CYS A 175 10.91 -33.67 15.44
C CYS A 175 12.07 -34.62 15.16
N ASN A 176 12.04 -35.81 15.75
CA ASN A 176 13.04 -36.85 15.53
C ASN A 176 12.43 -37.99 14.73
N ASP A 177 13.25 -38.63 13.90
CA ASP A 177 12.88 -39.79 13.10
C ASP A 177 11.63 -39.60 12.24
N LEU A 178 11.46 -38.39 11.70
CA LEU A 178 10.35 -38.07 10.81
C LEU A 178 10.49 -38.87 9.51
N ARG A 179 9.58 -39.80 9.28
CA ARG A 179 9.45 -40.48 8.00
C ARG A 179 8.69 -39.62 7.00
N ILE A 180 9.27 -39.39 5.84
CA ILE A 180 8.60 -38.74 4.70
C ILE A 180 8.70 -39.61 3.46
N THR A 181 7.65 -39.63 2.64
CA THR A 181 7.62 -40.35 1.36
C THR A 181 7.79 -39.37 0.21
N LYS A 182 8.33 -39.85 -0.90
CA LYS A 182 8.50 -39.09 -2.14
C LYS A 182 7.15 -38.60 -2.65
N GLY A 183 7.05 -37.29 -2.90
CA GLY A 183 5.84 -36.63 -3.37
C GLY A 183 4.97 -36.06 -2.26
N ASP A 184 5.01 -36.64 -1.05
CA ASP A 184 4.18 -36.21 0.06
C ASP A 184 4.63 -34.86 0.60
N LEU A 185 3.66 -33.99 0.91
CA LEU A 185 3.89 -32.74 1.60
C LEU A 185 3.59 -32.93 3.10
N VAL A 186 4.61 -32.81 3.94
CA VAL A 186 4.52 -33.09 5.37
C VAL A 186 4.61 -31.79 6.17
N ASN A 187 3.55 -31.45 6.90
CA ASN A 187 3.58 -30.36 7.89
C ASN A 187 4.38 -30.78 9.11
N ILE A 188 5.35 -29.96 9.53
CA ILE A 188 6.11 -30.25 10.74
C ILE A 188 5.35 -29.64 11.93
N LYS A 189 4.86 -30.49 12.85
CA LYS A 189 4.08 -30.07 14.02
C LYS A 189 4.85 -29.04 14.85
N ASN A 190 4.12 -28.08 15.44
CA ASN A 190 4.67 -27.00 16.28
C ASN A 190 5.79 -26.21 15.57
N SER A 191 5.66 -26.05 14.26
CA SER A 191 6.61 -25.35 13.42
C SER A 191 5.89 -24.51 12.36
N ASN A 192 6.66 -23.65 11.69
CA ASN A 192 6.19 -22.82 10.59
C ASN A 192 6.76 -23.27 9.23
N ILE A 193 7.06 -24.57 9.08
CA ILE A 193 7.56 -25.16 7.83
C ILE A 193 6.82 -26.46 7.46
N ALA A 194 6.72 -26.70 6.15
CA ALA A 194 6.39 -28.01 5.59
C ALA A 194 7.46 -28.44 4.58
N ILE A 195 7.63 -29.74 4.41
CA ILE A 195 8.70 -30.33 3.60
C ILE A 195 8.09 -31.34 2.63
N CYS A 196 8.52 -31.31 1.37
CA CYS A 196 8.23 -32.34 0.40
C CYS A 196 9.54 -32.88 -0.19
N TYR A 197 9.75 -34.18 -0.07
CA TYR A 197 10.84 -34.88 -0.76
C TYR A 197 10.42 -35.15 -2.20
N LYS A 198 11.12 -34.55 -3.18
CA LYS A 198 10.74 -34.65 -4.60
C LYS A 198 11.40 -35.80 -5.31
N ASN A 199 12.71 -35.92 -5.18
CA ASN A 199 13.46 -36.92 -5.93
C ASN A 199 14.86 -37.16 -5.34
N MET A 200 15.43 -38.30 -5.67
CA MET A 200 16.84 -38.60 -5.48
C MET A 200 17.51 -38.77 -6.85
N SER A 201 18.73 -38.23 -6.98
CA SER A 201 19.63 -38.51 -8.08
C SER A 201 20.96 -39.04 -7.55
N LYS A 202 21.72 -39.70 -8.42
CA LYS A 202 23.10 -40.11 -8.12
C LYS A 202 24.07 -39.16 -8.81
N GLN A 203 25.05 -38.68 -8.05
CA GLN A 203 26.19 -37.96 -8.59
C GLN A 203 27.46 -38.72 -8.16
N GLY A 204 27.97 -39.55 -9.09
CA GLY A 204 28.99 -40.54 -8.77
C GLY A 204 28.48 -41.56 -7.74
N LYS A 205 29.18 -41.68 -6.60
CA LYS A 205 28.82 -42.57 -5.50
C LYS A 205 27.88 -41.94 -4.46
N THR A 206 27.50 -40.66 -4.66
CA THR A 206 26.74 -39.89 -3.67
C THR A 206 25.29 -39.74 -4.13
N ASN A 207 24.36 -40.02 -3.22
CA ASN A 207 22.95 -39.70 -3.42
C ASN A 207 22.72 -38.21 -3.12
N ILE A 208 22.08 -37.51 -4.04
CA ILE A 208 21.62 -36.13 -3.88
C ILE A 208 20.09 -36.16 -3.79
N PHE A 209 19.56 -35.55 -2.74
CA PHE A 209 18.14 -35.48 -2.43
C PHE A 209 17.63 -34.07 -2.71
N LEU A 210 16.54 -34.00 -3.45
CA LEU A 210 15.85 -32.76 -3.79
C LEU A 210 14.61 -32.60 -2.90
N PHE A 211 14.56 -31.50 -2.17
CA PHE A 211 13.45 -31.10 -1.32
C PHE A 211 12.79 -29.82 -1.85
N LYS A 212 11.47 -29.70 -1.66
CA LYS A 212 10.77 -28.42 -1.64
C LYS A 212 10.43 -28.05 -0.20
N ILE A 213 10.76 -26.82 0.18
CA ILE A 213 10.45 -26.25 1.48
C ILE A 213 9.38 -25.18 1.32
N TYR A 214 8.42 -25.22 2.23
CA TYR A 214 7.25 -24.34 2.28
C TYR A 214 7.23 -23.66 3.65
N ASN A 215 6.80 -22.40 3.70
CA ASN A 215 6.40 -21.81 4.98
C ASN A 215 4.98 -22.27 5.27
N THR A 216 4.67 -22.43 6.56
CA THR A 216 3.31 -22.67 7.02
C THR A 216 2.85 -21.61 8.00
N ILE A 217 1.55 -21.38 8.03
CA ILE A 217 0.86 -20.62 9.08
C ILE A 217 -0.23 -21.54 9.61
N GLU A 218 -0.17 -21.82 10.91
CA GLU A 218 -1.18 -22.60 11.59
C GLU A 218 -2.15 -21.65 12.30
N LEU A 219 -3.43 -21.79 11.99
CA LEU A 219 -4.51 -21.01 12.57
C LEU A 219 -5.42 -21.99 13.31
N ILE A 220 -5.64 -21.75 14.60
CA ILE A 220 -6.47 -22.59 15.46
C ILE A 220 -7.60 -21.72 16.02
N ASN A 221 -8.84 -22.18 15.86
CA ASN A 221 -10.02 -21.50 16.32
C ASN A 221 -9.93 -21.19 17.82
N ASN A 222 -10.28 -19.96 18.19
CA ASN A 222 -10.20 -19.43 19.56
C ASN A 222 -8.81 -19.46 20.21
N LYS A 223 -7.72 -19.63 19.45
CA LYS A 223 -6.34 -19.44 19.94
C LYS A 223 -5.78 -18.08 19.51
N ASP A 224 -4.71 -17.68 20.17
CA ASP A 224 -3.96 -16.49 19.79
C ASP A 224 -3.33 -16.68 18.41
N PHE A 225 -3.34 -15.64 17.61
CA PHE A 225 -2.69 -15.64 16.31
C PHE A 225 -1.17 -15.57 16.48
N GLU A 226 -0.45 -16.60 16.05
CA GLU A 226 0.99 -16.74 16.34
C GLU A 226 1.85 -15.57 15.84
N LEU A 227 1.48 -14.95 14.71
CA LEU A 227 2.23 -13.82 14.15
C LEU A 227 1.93 -12.50 14.86
N ASN A 228 0.81 -12.40 15.57
CA ASN A 228 0.46 -11.23 16.37
C ASN A 228 -0.50 -11.65 17.49
N ASN A 229 0.07 -11.85 18.68
CA ASN A 229 -0.66 -12.30 19.86
C ASN A 229 -1.69 -11.29 20.38
N ASN A 230 -1.84 -10.10 19.78
CA ASN A 230 -2.97 -9.21 20.09
C ASN A 230 -4.27 -9.69 19.46
N PHE A 231 -4.23 -10.64 18.53
CA PHE A 231 -5.41 -11.16 17.85
C PHE A 231 -5.74 -12.57 18.32
N LYS A 232 -7.04 -12.86 18.37
CA LYS A 232 -7.61 -14.19 18.51
C LYS A 232 -8.17 -14.63 17.17
N VAL A 233 -7.84 -15.85 16.77
CA VAL A 233 -8.33 -16.45 15.52
C VAL A 233 -9.74 -16.95 15.74
N LYS A 234 -10.63 -16.69 14.79
CA LYS A 234 -11.86 -17.45 14.59
C LYS A 234 -11.86 -17.99 13.17
N ILE A 235 -12.35 -19.21 13.03
CA ILE A 235 -12.51 -19.89 11.75
C ILE A 235 -14.00 -20.12 11.58
N ASP A 236 -14.55 -19.60 10.48
CA ASP A 236 -15.89 -19.89 9.99
C ASP A 236 -15.78 -20.57 8.61
N ASN A 237 -16.86 -21.15 8.12
CA ASN A 237 -16.88 -22.06 6.97
C ASN A 237 -16.09 -21.56 5.75
N ASN A 238 -16.06 -20.27 5.43
CA ASN A 238 -15.23 -19.75 4.34
C ASN A 238 -14.50 -18.45 4.73
N GLU A 239 -14.32 -18.20 6.03
CA GLU A 239 -13.76 -16.94 6.52
C GLU A 239 -12.79 -17.17 7.68
N ILE A 240 -11.62 -16.53 7.61
CA ILE A 240 -10.72 -16.37 8.75
C ILE A 240 -10.96 -14.99 9.33
N ILE A 241 -11.26 -14.92 10.63
CA ILE A 241 -11.45 -13.66 11.36
C ILE A 241 -10.35 -13.52 12.41
N LEU A 242 -9.59 -12.45 12.34
CA LEU A 242 -8.64 -12.04 13.37
C LEU A 242 -9.28 -10.94 14.22
N LYS A 243 -9.68 -11.29 15.45
CA LYS A 243 -10.31 -10.37 16.39
C LYS A 243 -9.30 -9.79 17.38
N TYR A 244 -9.19 -8.48 17.45
CA TYR A 244 -8.29 -7.79 18.40
C TYR A 244 -8.74 -8.03 19.85
N LYS A 245 -7.80 -8.31 20.74
CA LYS A 245 -8.03 -8.51 22.18
C LYS A 245 -7.99 -7.18 22.91
N ASN A 246 -9.01 -6.91 23.72
CA ASN A 246 -9.08 -5.73 24.60
C ASN A 246 -8.82 -4.39 23.87
N PRO A 247 -9.59 -4.05 22.82
CA PRO A 247 -9.34 -2.86 21.99
C PRO A 247 -9.62 -1.53 22.72
N GLU A 248 -10.23 -1.59 23.90
CA GLU A 248 -10.74 -0.44 24.67
C GLU A 248 -9.74 0.68 24.96
N ASN A 249 -8.44 0.35 25.05
CA ASN A 249 -7.40 1.32 25.40
C ASN A 249 -6.61 1.84 24.18
N LEU A 250 -7.03 1.45 22.97
CA LEU A 250 -6.37 1.89 21.74
C LEU A 250 -6.69 3.36 21.46
N LYS A 251 -5.70 4.07 20.94
CA LYS A 251 -5.84 5.43 20.38
C LYS A 251 -5.70 5.35 18.87
N ASP A 252 -4.67 5.99 18.32
CA ASP A 252 -4.19 5.72 16.97
C ASP A 252 -3.47 4.36 16.98
N PHE A 253 -3.73 3.53 15.98
CA PHE A 253 -3.15 2.19 15.93
C PHE A 253 -2.94 1.70 14.49
N ASN A 254 -2.09 0.68 14.36
CA ASN A 254 -1.84 0.00 13.10
C ASN A 254 -2.34 -1.45 13.18
N ILE A 255 -3.03 -1.89 12.15
CA ILE A 255 -3.49 -3.27 11.99
C ILE A 255 -3.14 -3.73 10.58
N PHE A 256 -2.16 -4.64 10.49
CA PHE A 256 -1.66 -5.17 9.22
C PHE A 256 -1.28 -4.05 8.25
N ASN A 257 -2.02 -3.90 7.15
CA ASN A 257 -1.80 -2.91 6.11
C ASN A 257 -2.52 -1.58 6.38
N TYR A 258 -3.22 -1.45 7.52
CA TYR A 258 -4.00 -0.28 7.89
C TYR A 258 -3.33 0.53 9.00
N SER A 259 -3.34 1.85 8.87
CA SER A 259 -3.08 2.82 9.93
C SER A 259 -4.35 3.61 10.18
N ILE A 260 -4.84 3.62 11.42
CA ILE A 260 -6.11 4.25 11.79
C ILE A 260 -5.80 5.38 12.76
N LYS A 261 -6.33 6.58 12.46
CA LYS A 261 -6.21 7.77 13.29
C LYS A 261 -7.56 8.43 13.49
N LEU A 262 -7.82 8.84 14.73
CA LEU A 262 -8.99 9.68 15.03
C LEU A 262 -8.64 11.14 14.70
N THR A 263 -9.40 11.77 13.81
CA THR A 263 -9.15 13.18 13.42
C THR A 263 -10.10 14.17 14.07
N ASN A 264 -11.35 13.79 14.27
CA ASN A 264 -12.33 14.62 14.95
C ASN A 264 -13.42 13.75 15.58
N ASN A 265 -13.84 14.06 16.80
CA ASN A 265 -14.83 13.28 17.52
C ASN A 265 -16.24 13.88 17.56
N ASN A 266 -16.50 15.09 17.02
CA ASN A 266 -17.81 15.74 17.24
C ASN A 266 -18.29 16.73 16.15
N LYS A 267 -17.97 16.52 14.87
CA LYS A 267 -18.59 17.31 13.80
C LYS A 267 -19.94 16.69 13.43
N ASN A 268 -21.04 17.38 13.73
CA ASN A 268 -22.41 16.95 13.44
C ASN A 268 -22.80 15.59 14.07
N GLY A 269 -22.25 15.25 15.22
CA GLY A 269 -22.51 13.98 15.91
C GLY A 269 -21.81 12.75 15.31
N LEU A 270 -20.96 12.94 14.30
CA LEU A 270 -20.14 11.89 13.69
C LEU A 270 -18.70 11.95 14.20
N THR A 271 -18.06 10.78 14.19
CA THR A 271 -16.64 10.59 14.47
C THR A 271 -15.92 10.37 13.15
N TYR A 272 -14.80 11.05 12.94
CA TYR A 272 -14.04 11.03 11.70
C TYR A 272 -12.73 10.30 11.91
N PHE A 273 -12.46 9.34 11.02
CA PHE A 273 -11.24 8.56 11.01
C PHE A 273 -10.47 8.82 9.72
N ASP A 274 -9.16 9.02 9.85
CA ASP A 274 -8.24 8.89 8.72
C ASP A 274 -7.68 7.47 8.74
N VAL A 275 -7.85 6.76 7.64
CA VAL A 275 -7.36 5.39 7.48
C VAL A 275 -6.46 5.29 6.27
N ASP A 276 -5.18 5.03 6.50
CA ASP A 276 -4.22 4.74 5.44
C ASP A 276 -4.11 3.23 5.24
N TYR A 277 -4.32 2.76 4.01
CA TYR A 277 -4.12 1.38 3.60
C TYR A 277 -2.91 1.28 2.66
N LYS A 278 -1.85 0.61 3.11
CA LYS A 278 -0.63 0.39 2.34
C LYS A 278 -0.43 -1.08 2.09
N HIS A 279 -0.43 -1.47 0.82
CA HIS A 279 -0.36 -2.87 0.46
C HIS A 279 0.57 -3.09 -0.73
N ASN A 280 1.60 -3.90 -0.50
CA ASN A 280 2.60 -4.24 -1.48
C ASN A 280 2.60 -5.76 -1.65
N TYR A 281 2.49 -6.22 -2.88
CA TYR A 281 2.45 -7.65 -3.20
C TYR A 281 3.12 -7.93 -4.54
N GLU A 282 3.48 -9.19 -4.74
CA GLU A 282 4.15 -9.67 -5.94
C GLU A 282 3.33 -10.79 -6.58
N ILE A 283 3.18 -10.75 -7.91
CA ILE A 283 2.58 -11.82 -8.72
C ILE A 283 3.68 -12.39 -9.60
N LYS A 284 3.89 -13.71 -9.55
CA LYS A 284 4.91 -14.36 -10.38
C LYS A 284 4.34 -14.65 -11.76
N LYS A 285 5.19 -14.64 -12.80
CA LYS A 285 4.80 -15.02 -14.17
C LYS A 285 4.16 -16.41 -14.22
N GLU A 286 4.62 -17.33 -13.37
CA GLU A 286 4.08 -18.69 -13.30
C GLU A 286 2.62 -18.73 -12.87
N ASP A 287 2.16 -17.75 -12.10
CA ASP A 287 0.82 -17.68 -11.54
C ASP A 287 -0.20 -17.03 -12.51
N ILE A 288 0.26 -16.57 -13.69
CA ILE A 288 -0.59 -15.91 -14.69
C ILE A 288 -0.85 -16.88 -15.84
N ASP A 289 -2.13 -17.09 -16.12
CA ASP A 289 -2.61 -17.84 -17.26
C ASP A 289 -3.25 -16.88 -18.28
N GLY A 290 -2.53 -16.59 -19.36
CA GLY A 290 -2.97 -15.63 -20.38
C GLY A 290 -3.00 -14.17 -19.89
N THR A 291 -4.11 -13.75 -19.28
CA THR A 291 -4.34 -12.35 -18.86
C THR A 291 -4.85 -12.26 -17.43
N GLU A 292 -4.17 -11.47 -16.61
CA GLU A 292 -4.58 -11.15 -15.24
C GLU A 292 -5.05 -9.69 -15.14
N CYS A 293 -6.27 -9.46 -14.68
CA CYS A 293 -6.85 -8.13 -14.54
C CYS A 293 -6.63 -7.58 -13.11
N LEU A 294 -5.92 -6.46 -12.99
CA LEU A 294 -5.57 -5.83 -11.71
C LEU A 294 -6.54 -4.70 -11.30
N GLY A 295 -7.68 -4.59 -11.99
CA GLY A 295 -8.68 -3.54 -11.82
C GLY A 295 -8.32 -2.23 -12.54
N ASN A 296 -9.26 -1.29 -12.59
CA ASN A 296 -9.11 0.03 -13.23
C ASN A 296 -8.62 -0.03 -14.69
N ASN A 297 -9.08 -1.03 -15.45
CA ASN A 297 -8.64 -1.33 -16.81
C ASN A 297 -7.12 -1.54 -16.95
N ILE A 298 -6.48 -2.04 -15.89
CA ILE A 298 -5.07 -2.44 -15.92
C ILE A 298 -5.02 -3.95 -15.96
N CYS A 299 -4.33 -4.49 -16.96
CA CYS A 299 -4.16 -5.92 -17.15
C CYS A 299 -2.70 -6.25 -17.36
N VAL A 300 -2.30 -7.45 -16.96
CA VAL A 300 -1.01 -8.02 -17.33
C VAL A 300 -1.25 -9.20 -18.24
N VAL A 301 -0.59 -9.19 -19.40
CA VAL A 301 -0.70 -10.23 -20.41
C VAL A 301 0.61 -10.99 -20.46
N LYS A 302 0.53 -12.31 -20.34
CA LYS A 302 1.65 -13.23 -20.53
C LYS A 302 1.63 -13.72 -21.98
N ASN A 303 2.69 -13.41 -22.71
CA ASN A 303 2.89 -13.89 -24.07
C ASN A 303 4.19 -14.69 -24.13
N GLY A 304 4.08 -16.02 -24.15
CA GLY A 304 5.21 -16.93 -23.98
C GLY A 304 5.93 -16.68 -22.65
N ASP A 305 7.20 -16.31 -22.73
CA ASP A 305 8.04 -16.03 -21.57
C ASP A 305 8.01 -14.58 -21.07
N ASN A 306 7.34 -13.69 -21.79
CA ASN A 306 7.31 -12.26 -21.50
C ASN A 306 6.01 -11.84 -20.83
N LEU A 307 6.11 -10.80 -19.99
CA LEU A 307 4.99 -10.12 -19.37
C LEU A 307 4.86 -8.72 -19.95
N HIS A 308 3.63 -8.31 -20.25
CA HIS A 308 3.30 -7.01 -20.83
C HIS A 308 2.21 -6.33 -20.00
N LEU A 309 2.41 -5.07 -19.60
CA LEU A 309 1.39 -4.31 -18.85
C LEU A 309 0.55 -3.48 -19.81
N TYR A 310 -0.77 -3.58 -19.69
CA TYR A 310 -1.72 -2.77 -20.45
C TYR A 310 -2.55 -1.91 -19.51
N LYS A 311 -2.83 -0.67 -19.92
CA LYS A 311 -3.85 0.20 -19.30
C LYS A 311 -4.73 0.80 -20.39
N ASN A 312 -6.04 0.62 -20.28
CA ASN A 312 -7.01 1.10 -21.28
C ASN A 312 -6.62 0.67 -22.72
N GLY A 313 -6.17 -0.58 -22.88
CA GLY A 313 -5.77 -1.14 -24.18
C GLY A 313 -4.40 -0.69 -24.73
N LYS A 314 -3.63 0.11 -24.00
CA LYS A 314 -2.28 0.55 -24.42
C LYS A 314 -1.21 -0.07 -23.54
N GLU A 315 -0.08 -0.44 -24.15
CA GLU A 315 1.05 -1.07 -23.46
C GLU A 315 1.93 -0.04 -22.72
N TYR A 316 2.46 -0.42 -21.57
CA TYR A 316 3.32 0.41 -20.72
C TYR A 316 4.44 -0.42 -20.07
N ASN A 317 5.61 0.19 -19.85
CA ASN A 317 6.70 -0.44 -19.08
C ASN A 317 6.41 -0.44 -17.57
N ASN A 318 5.71 0.58 -17.10
CA ASN A 318 5.28 0.74 -15.71
C ASN A 318 4.01 1.58 -15.69
N ILE A 319 3.14 1.32 -14.72
CA ILE A 319 1.88 2.04 -14.56
C ILE A 319 1.84 2.65 -13.17
N THR A 320 1.46 3.92 -13.09
CA THR A 320 0.97 4.54 -11.86
C THR A 320 -0.45 5.02 -12.15
N HIS A 321 -1.40 4.49 -11.41
CA HIS A 321 -2.81 4.84 -11.47
C HIS A 321 -3.18 5.53 -10.17
N TYR A 322 -3.64 6.77 -10.24
CA TYR A 322 -4.16 7.48 -9.08
C TYR A 322 -5.67 7.24 -9.00
N TYR A 323 -6.16 6.85 -7.84
CA TYR A 323 -7.57 6.56 -7.57
C TYR A 323 -8.35 7.86 -7.35
N ALA A 324 -8.45 8.66 -8.38
CA ALA A 324 -9.15 9.92 -8.33
C ALA A 324 -10.31 9.96 -9.31
N SER A 325 -11.40 10.59 -8.88
CA SER A 325 -12.58 10.83 -9.69
C SER A 325 -12.19 11.68 -10.90
N ASN A 326 -12.73 11.32 -12.06
CA ASN A 326 -12.65 12.12 -13.27
C ASN A 326 -13.44 13.43 -13.06
N VAL A 327 -12.87 14.59 -13.41
CA VAL A 327 -13.59 15.88 -13.39
C VAL A 327 -13.74 16.49 -14.78
N VAL A 328 -14.95 17.02 -14.95
CA VAL A 328 -15.54 17.90 -15.96
C VAL A 328 -14.55 18.67 -16.83
N LEU A 329 -14.61 18.39 -18.14
CA LEU A 329 -14.03 19.20 -19.21
C LEU A 329 -14.88 20.46 -19.42
N GLY A 330 -14.29 21.65 -19.26
CA GLY A 330 -14.96 22.92 -19.58
C GLY A 330 -14.07 24.15 -19.38
N ASN A 331 -14.40 25.24 -20.08
CA ASN A 331 -13.62 26.50 -20.10
C ASN A 331 -13.54 27.23 -18.74
N ASN A 332 -14.28 26.78 -17.72
CA ASN A 332 -14.43 27.40 -16.40
C ASN A 332 -14.02 26.47 -15.24
N ILE A 333 -12.83 25.87 -15.30
CA ILE A 333 -12.32 25.00 -14.22
C ILE A 333 -12.38 25.66 -12.83
N LEU A 334 -12.14 26.97 -12.74
CA LEU A 334 -12.17 27.73 -11.48
C LEU A 334 -13.57 27.88 -10.87
N ASN A 335 -14.64 27.60 -11.61
CA ASN A 335 -16.01 27.65 -11.07
C ASN A 335 -16.43 26.33 -10.40
N THR A 336 -15.59 25.29 -10.48
CA THR A 336 -15.92 23.98 -9.91
C THR A 336 -15.91 24.01 -8.38
N ASP A 337 -16.66 23.08 -7.80
CA ASP A 337 -16.80 22.90 -6.36
C ASP A 337 -15.60 22.15 -5.78
N SER A 338 -14.42 22.76 -5.89
CA SER A 338 -13.14 22.12 -5.60
C SER A 338 -12.10 23.12 -5.09
N ASN A 339 -11.26 22.68 -4.15
CA ASN A 339 -10.00 23.36 -3.86
C ASN A 339 -9.02 23.14 -5.02
N PHE A 340 -8.00 23.98 -5.15
CA PHE A 340 -6.97 23.85 -6.18
C PHE A 340 -5.56 23.90 -5.62
N ILE A 341 -4.65 23.13 -6.21
CA ILE A 341 -3.20 23.36 -6.14
C ILE A 341 -2.73 23.71 -7.54
N LEU A 342 -2.38 24.98 -7.76
CA LEU A 342 -1.81 25.44 -9.01
C LEU A 342 -0.29 25.41 -8.89
N ILE A 343 0.35 24.65 -9.79
CA ILE A 343 1.81 24.53 -9.82
C ILE A 343 2.32 25.30 -11.03
N GLY A 344 3.27 26.19 -10.78
CA GLY A 344 3.82 27.10 -11.78
C GLY A 344 3.20 28.49 -11.72
N GLY A 345 4.04 29.49 -12.00
CA GLY A 345 3.66 30.90 -11.94
C GLY A 345 2.80 31.33 -13.13
N PRO A 346 2.36 32.59 -13.17
CA PRO A 346 1.55 33.14 -14.28
C PRO A 346 2.16 32.94 -15.68
N VAL A 347 3.49 32.82 -15.79
CA VAL A 347 4.18 32.58 -17.06
C VAL A 347 4.06 31.12 -17.52
N SER A 348 4.13 30.16 -16.59
CA SER A 348 4.14 28.73 -16.93
C SER A 348 2.77 28.05 -16.81
N ASN A 349 1.82 28.68 -16.11
CA ASN A 349 0.48 28.14 -15.86
C ASN A 349 -0.62 29.20 -16.14
N ASN A 350 -1.39 28.95 -17.19
CA ASN A 350 -2.47 29.84 -17.63
C ASN A 350 -3.60 30.02 -16.60
N ILE A 351 -3.83 29.02 -15.73
CA ILE A 351 -4.83 29.15 -14.67
C ILE A 351 -4.30 30.06 -13.56
N THR A 352 -3.02 29.95 -13.20
CA THR A 352 -2.37 30.90 -12.29
C THR A 352 -2.41 32.32 -12.86
N LYS A 353 -2.22 32.48 -14.17
CA LYS A 353 -2.32 33.78 -14.85
C LYS A 353 -3.68 34.45 -14.68
N LYS A 354 -4.79 33.68 -14.76
CA LYS A 354 -6.17 34.19 -14.59
C LYS A 354 -6.46 34.74 -13.20
N ILE A 355 -5.69 34.35 -12.18
CA ILE A 355 -5.88 34.78 -10.78
C ILE A 355 -4.71 35.64 -10.27
N GLU A 356 -3.80 36.08 -11.13
CA GLU A 356 -2.53 36.71 -10.70
C GLU A 356 -2.77 37.98 -9.85
N ASN A 357 -3.83 38.73 -10.17
CA ASN A 357 -4.21 39.96 -9.46
C ASN A 357 -4.80 39.69 -8.07
N ASN A 358 -5.12 38.45 -7.75
CA ASN A 358 -5.64 38.03 -6.44
C ASN A 358 -4.54 37.45 -5.53
N LEU A 359 -3.30 37.30 -6.03
CA LEU A 359 -2.19 36.76 -5.25
C LEU A 359 -1.72 37.77 -4.20
N LYS A 360 -1.42 37.26 -2.99
CA LYS A 360 -0.84 38.03 -1.88
C LYS A 360 0.59 38.48 -2.20
N ILE A 361 1.36 37.61 -2.87
CA ILE A 361 2.71 37.90 -3.33
C ILE A 361 2.73 37.69 -4.86
N PRO A 362 3.04 38.72 -5.65
CA PRO A 362 3.20 38.58 -7.09
C PRO A 362 4.29 37.57 -7.44
N ILE A 363 4.12 36.78 -8.50
CA ILE A 363 5.11 35.79 -8.92
C ILE A 363 5.49 36.08 -10.37
N THR A 364 6.77 36.35 -10.60
CA THR A 364 7.33 36.68 -11.91
C THR A 364 8.66 35.95 -12.09
N ASN A 365 9.29 36.03 -13.26
CA ASN A 365 10.62 35.45 -13.47
C ASN A 365 11.73 36.10 -12.62
N SER A 366 11.45 37.22 -11.93
CA SER A 366 12.39 37.92 -11.05
C SER A 366 11.97 37.96 -9.58
N ASN A 367 10.68 37.78 -9.27
CA ASN A 367 10.14 37.79 -7.90
C ASN A 367 9.52 36.41 -7.57
N PRO A 368 9.88 35.75 -6.46
CA PRO A 368 10.54 36.27 -5.25
C PRO A 368 12.08 36.33 -5.25
N GLY A 369 12.73 36.00 -6.37
CA GLY A 369 14.19 36.07 -6.53
C GLY A 369 14.81 34.71 -6.87
N LYS A 370 16.05 34.72 -7.34
CA LYS A 370 16.74 33.50 -7.81
C LYS A 370 16.66 32.35 -6.79
N ASN A 371 16.35 31.15 -7.28
CA ASN A 371 16.13 29.92 -6.52
C ASN A 371 15.03 30.03 -5.44
N ARG A 372 14.17 31.04 -5.51
CA ARG A 372 13.09 31.24 -4.54
C ARG A 372 11.72 31.03 -5.17
N GLY A 373 10.81 30.54 -4.34
CA GLY A 373 9.41 30.44 -4.69
C GLY A 373 8.50 30.76 -3.53
N VAL A 374 7.22 30.86 -3.84
CA VAL A 374 6.17 31.18 -2.89
C VAL A 374 5.17 30.03 -2.83
N ILE A 375 4.78 29.66 -1.61
CA ILE A 375 3.52 28.97 -1.35
C ILE A 375 2.55 29.97 -0.75
N GLN A 376 1.38 30.12 -1.37
CA GLN A 376 0.34 31.00 -0.84
C GLN A 376 -1.04 30.41 -1.09
N VAL A 377 -1.94 30.60 -0.12
CA VAL A 377 -3.34 30.19 -0.21
C VAL A 377 -4.22 31.44 -0.30
N ILE A 378 -5.14 31.45 -1.26
CA ILE A 378 -6.15 32.50 -1.47
C ILE A 378 -7.55 31.87 -1.49
N LYS A 379 -8.58 32.67 -1.23
CA LYS A 379 -9.96 32.28 -1.58
C LYS A 379 -10.09 32.26 -3.11
N ASN A 380 -10.79 31.26 -3.65
CA ASN A 380 -11.03 31.19 -5.07
C ASN A 380 -11.93 32.38 -5.50
N PRO A 381 -11.46 33.29 -6.37
CA PRO A 381 -12.23 34.47 -6.76
C PRO A 381 -13.48 34.12 -7.58
N TYR A 382 -13.54 32.91 -8.15
CA TYR A 382 -14.66 32.44 -8.97
C TYR A 382 -15.63 31.53 -8.21
N ASN A 383 -15.22 30.99 -7.06
CA ASN A 383 -16.08 30.21 -6.16
C ASN A 383 -15.56 30.34 -4.70
N PRO A 384 -15.95 31.39 -3.96
CA PRO A 384 -15.35 31.75 -2.66
C PRO A 384 -15.49 30.71 -1.54
N ASN A 385 -16.32 29.69 -1.73
CA ASN A 385 -16.44 28.55 -0.82
C ASN A 385 -15.21 27.63 -0.83
N TYR A 386 -14.35 27.77 -1.85
CA TYR A 386 -13.15 26.96 -2.03
C TYR A 386 -11.88 27.81 -2.05
N LYS A 387 -10.74 27.16 -1.83
CA LYS A 387 -9.41 27.78 -1.75
C LYS A 387 -8.53 27.38 -2.92
N ILE A 388 -7.59 28.25 -3.27
CA ILE A 388 -6.53 28.00 -4.24
C ILE A 388 -5.19 28.14 -3.53
N MET A 389 -4.40 27.06 -3.52
CA MET A 389 -2.99 27.08 -3.18
C MET A 389 -2.18 27.28 -4.47
N VAL A 390 -1.31 28.28 -4.49
CA VAL A 390 -0.36 28.51 -5.58
C VAL A 390 1.04 28.16 -5.10
N ILE A 391 1.71 27.30 -5.85
CA ILE A 391 3.09 26.86 -5.63
C ILE A 391 3.90 27.24 -6.86
N ALA A 392 4.72 28.29 -6.75
CA ALA A 392 5.49 28.75 -7.91
C ALA A 392 6.77 29.48 -7.51
N GLY A 393 7.84 29.19 -8.26
CA GLY A 393 9.11 29.90 -8.21
C GLY A 393 9.22 31.01 -9.25
N SER A 394 10.17 31.91 -9.04
CA SER A 394 10.66 32.76 -10.14
C SER A 394 11.49 31.97 -11.15
N ASP A 395 12.01 30.82 -10.74
CA ASP A 395 12.66 29.83 -11.58
C ASP A 395 12.31 28.40 -11.14
N ARG A 396 12.81 27.42 -11.88
CA ARG A 396 12.59 25.99 -11.63
C ARG A 396 13.04 25.55 -10.25
N ASN A 397 14.15 26.09 -9.74
CA ASN A 397 14.66 25.75 -8.42
C ASN A 397 13.79 26.35 -7.32
N GLY A 398 13.22 27.54 -7.55
CA GLY A 398 12.24 28.16 -6.68
C GLY A 398 10.96 27.34 -6.54
N THR A 399 10.40 26.84 -7.66
CA THR A 399 9.24 25.93 -7.60
C THR A 399 9.61 24.66 -6.84
N LYS A 400 10.78 24.07 -7.13
CA LYS A 400 11.30 22.89 -6.42
C LYS A 400 11.44 23.14 -4.91
N ALA A 401 11.93 24.30 -4.49
CA ALA A 401 12.06 24.68 -3.07
C ALA A 401 10.73 24.56 -2.34
N CYS A 402 9.67 25.09 -2.96
CA CYS A 402 8.32 25.07 -2.40
C CYS A 402 7.73 23.66 -2.33
N ILE A 403 7.93 22.87 -3.38
CA ILE A 403 7.47 21.48 -3.42
C ILE A 403 8.14 20.68 -2.30
N LEU A 404 9.45 20.82 -2.13
CA LEU A 404 10.17 20.17 -1.04
C LEU A 404 9.76 20.72 0.34
N ALA A 405 9.48 22.01 0.47
CA ALA A 405 8.96 22.60 1.71
C ALA A 405 7.63 21.95 2.12
N LEU A 406 6.75 21.74 1.16
CA LEU A 406 5.46 21.10 1.35
C LEU A 406 5.60 19.63 1.76
N LEU A 407 6.37 18.85 0.99
CA LEU A 407 6.55 17.42 1.21
C LEU A 407 7.28 17.09 2.51
N ASN A 408 8.24 17.93 2.91
CA ASN A 408 8.99 17.76 4.14
C ASN A 408 8.28 18.35 5.37
N GLY A 409 7.05 18.85 5.23
CA GLY A 409 6.27 19.44 6.32
C GLY A 409 6.82 20.75 6.88
N ILE A 410 7.74 21.42 6.16
CA ILE A 410 8.28 22.74 6.53
C ILE A 410 7.17 23.80 6.39
N TYR A 411 6.33 23.67 5.35
CA TYR A 411 5.14 24.49 5.20
C TYR A 411 3.93 23.81 5.84
N ASN A 412 3.19 24.56 6.66
CA ASN A 412 1.88 24.17 7.17
C ASN A 412 0.86 25.27 6.83
N SER A 413 -0.15 24.88 6.06
CA SER A 413 -1.18 25.78 5.53
C SER A 413 -2.23 26.24 6.56
N SER A 414 -2.26 25.67 7.77
CA SER A 414 -3.21 26.02 8.84
C SER A 414 -3.22 27.50 9.24
N ASN A 415 -2.12 28.23 8.99
CA ASN A 415 -2.01 29.66 9.29
C ASN A 415 -2.29 30.58 8.08
N GLU A 416 -2.60 30.02 6.89
CA GLU A 416 -2.86 30.74 5.62
C GLU A 416 -1.83 31.81 5.22
N LYS A 417 -0.63 31.78 5.82
CA LYS A 417 0.46 32.71 5.53
C LYS A 417 1.08 32.35 4.18
N ALA A 418 1.27 33.38 3.35
CA ALA A 418 2.12 33.26 2.18
C ALA A 418 3.57 33.18 2.68
N MET A 419 4.30 32.16 2.27
CA MET A 419 5.68 31.93 2.69
C MET A 419 6.60 31.81 1.48
N THR A 420 7.79 32.39 1.61
CA THR A 420 8.85 32.30 0.60
C THR A 420 9.90 31.29 1.01
N PHE A 421 10.26 30.42 0.08
CA PHE A 421 11.25 29.37 0.27
C PHE A 421 12.40 29.54 -0.70
N GLU A 422 13.62 29.24 -0.26
CA GLU A 422 14.83 29.22 -1.08
C GLU A 422 15.41 27.82 -1.13
N LEU A 423 15.87 27.40 -2.31
CA LEU A 423 16.67 26.20 -2.47
C LEU A 423 18.16 26.55 -2.45
N ASP A 424 18.87 26.11 -1.42
CA ASP A 424 20.30 26.32 -1.23
C ASP A 424 21.01 24.96 -1.08
N ASN A 425 21.82 24.58 -2.07
CA ASN A 425 22.56 23.32 -2.11
C ASN A 425 21.70 22.07 -1.81
N GLY A 426 20.45 22.07 -2.27
CA GLY A 426 19.48 20.99 -2.05
C GLY A 426 18.69 21.08 -0.76
N ASN A 427 19.03 22.00 0.15
CA ASN A 427 18.29 22.26 1.38
C ASN A 427 17.28 23.39 1.17
N VAL A 428 16.12 23.26 1.82
CA VAL A 428 15.04 24.25 1.78
C VAL A 428 15.13 25.15 2.99
N LYS A 429 15.09 26.47 2.78
CA LYS A 429 15.09 27.48 3.85
C LYS A 429 13.85 28.37 3.74
N ILE A 430 13.28 28.74 4.89
CA ILE A 430 12.24 29.77 4.96
C ILE A 430 12.93 31.13 4.88
N VAL A 431 12.49 31.98 3.94
CA VAL A 431 13.04 33.33 3.74
C VAL A 431 12.13 34.38 4.37
N LYS A 432 10.82 34.22 4.23
CA LYS A 432 9.82 35.20 4.66
C LYS A 432 8.46 34.56 4.89
#